data_AF-G3BAR1-F1
#
_entry.id   AF-G3BAR1-F1
#
_cell.length_a   1.000
_cell.length_b   1.000
_cell.length_c   1.000
_cell.angle_alpha   90.00
_cell.angle_beta   90.00
_cell.angle_gamma   90.00
#
_symmetry.space_group_name_H-M   'P 1'
#
loop_
_entity.id
_entity.type
_entity.pdbx_description
1 polymer ?
#
loop_
_entity_poly.entity_id
_entity_poly.type
_entity_poly.pdbx_seq_one_letter_code
_entity_poly.pdbx_strand_id
1 'polypeptide(L)'
;MKDLHYKIQLEYKDYKDNVPMCWKLISKWLQIYETDLRQNFLQHGIKDEDIFLTEYEVFKAKVFEYRDWLFTKYERTGFASNFKFCHNDTQYGNLLLHESFNPGDIIVGEGTSTGVKNTSNKRDTSLVVIDFEYGGANFPAFDLVNHFSEWMANYHDPEKSYFLDESRYPTKLEQLNLIKAYIEYDFQYPSSNLKVDSEPDITKVTPAELIEFEIKKIYDECVFWRASVQVYWCIWGLIQNGPFKQKDIVEQLGATSLERGVDGTYTITTGLTSVELNESTIEDEITSADDEFNYIKYSQQKAALAIGDFISHGLFDQSSLSPQCQHLVKTLDSSVFGPLE
;
A
#
# COMPACT_ATOMS: atom_id res chain seq x y z
N MET A 1 -11.89 4.53 4.19
CA MET A 1 -11.59 3.35 3.34
C MET A 1 -12.84 2.63 2.86
N LYS A 2 -13.66 1.99 3.72
CA LYS A 2 -14.81 1.18 3.28
C LYS A 2 -15.80 1.91 2.36
N ASP A 3 -16.11 3.17 2.66
CA ASP A 3 -16.91 4.03 1.78
C ASP A 3 -16.30 4.21 0.38
N LEU A 4 -14.99 4.45 0.28
CA LEU A 4 -14.30 4.54 -1.01
C LEU A 4 -14.44 3.23 -1.79
N HIS A 5 -14.26 2.11 -1.08
CA HIS A 5 -14.25 0.80 -1.71
C HIS A 5 -15.62 0.40 -2.28
N TYR A 6 -16.73 0.71 -1.60
CA TYR A 6 -18.06 0.19 -1.96
C TYR A 6 -19.07 1.23 -2.43
N LYS A 7 -18.89 2.52 -2.12
CA LYS A 7 -19.82 3.58 -2.57
C LYS A 7 -19.39 4.23 -3.88
N ILE A 8 -18.12 4.08 -4.29
CA ILE A 8 -17.62 4.56 -5.58
C ILE A 8 -17.64 3.40 -6.58
N GLN A 9 -18.35 3.60 -7.69
CA GLN A 9 -18.45 2.61 -8.76
C GLN A 9 -17.28 2.76 -9.73
N LEU A 10 -16.64 1.63 -10.07
CA LEU A 10 -15.60 1.58 -11.09
C LEU A 10 -16.23 1.55 -12.49
N GLU A 11 -15.55 2.16 -13.45
CA GLU A 11 -15.90 2.11 -14.86
C GLU A 11 -15.23 0.91 -15.55
N TYR A 12 -15.77 0.48 -16.70
CA TYR A 12 -15.21 -0.62 -17.48
C TYR A 12 -13.71 -0.44 -17.79
N LYS A 13 -13.26 0.79 -18.03
CA LYS A 13 -11.85 1.11 -18.32
C LYS A 13 -10.91 0.74 -17.17
N ASP A 14 -11.42 0.73 -15.93
CA ASP A 14 -10.61 0.53 -14.74
C ASP A 14 -10.25 -0.95 -14.53
N TYR A 15 -11.12 -1.86 -14.98
CA TYR A 15 -10.96 -3.30 -14.76
C TYR A 15 -10.88 -4.15 -16.04
N LYS A 16 -11.02 -3.56 -17.25
CA LYS A 16 -10.97 -4.29 -18.54
C LYS A 16 -9.72 -5.13 -18.74
N ASP A 17 -8.57 -4.69 -18.23
CA ASP A 17 -7.29 -5.38 -18.42
C ASP A 17 -7.08 -6.51 -17.39
N ASN A 18 -7.99 -6.63 -16.41
CA ASN A 18 -7.93 -7.62 -15.34
C ASN A 18 -6.61 -7.62 -14.54
N VAL A 19 -5.95 -6.47 -14.45
CA VAL A 19 -4.75 -6.22 -13.65
C VAL A 19 -5.01 -5.01 -12.75
N PRO A 20 -4.82 -5.12 -11.43
CA PRO A 20 -5.03 -4.01 -10.51
C PRO A 20 -4.00 -2.90 -10.75
N MET A 21 -4.38 -1.67 -10.42
CA MET A 21 -3.59 -0.47 -10.69
C MET A 21 -2.16 -0.56 -10.15
N CYS A 22 -1.96 -1.07 -8.92
CA CYS A 22 -0.62 -1.16 -8.34
C CYS A 22 0.34 -2.00 -9.19
N TRP A 23 -0.12 -3.11 -9.77
CA TRP A 23 0.72 -3.99 -10.59
C TRP A 23 0.94 -3.45 -12.01
N LYS A 24 0.01 -2.64 -12.53
CA LYS A 24 0.25 -1.84 -13.75
C LYS A 24 1.39 -0.85 -13.51
N LEU A 25 1.36 -0.14 -12.38
CA LEU A 25 2.35 0.87 -12.01
C LEU A 25 3.71 0.24 -11.68
N ILE A 26 3.75 -0.82 -10.86
CA ILE A 26 4.99 -1.57 -10.56
C ILE A 26 5.67 -2.02 -11.86
N SER A 27 4.91 -2.60 -12.80
CA SER A 27 5.47 -3.07 -14.07
C SER A 27 6.02 -1.91 -14.90
N LYS A 28 5.28 -0.79 -14.98
CA LYS A 28 5.70 0.43 -15.69
C LYS A 28 6.97 1.02 -15.07
N TRP A 29 7.02 1.16 -13.75
CA TRP A 29 8.14 1.80 -13.07
C TRP A 29 9.39 0.92 -13.03
N LEU A 30 9.25 -0.40 -12.91
CA LEU A 30 10.38 -1.32 -13.08
C LEU A 30 11.00 -1.19 -14.47
N GLN A 31 10.17 -1.08 -15.51
CA GLN A 31 10.66 -0.86 -16.87
C GLN A 31 11.42 0.47 -16.99
N ILE A 32 10.85 1.57 -16.47
CA ILE A 32 11.52 2.89 -16.46
C ILE A 32 12.84 2.84 -15.70
N TYR A 33 12.85 2.24 -14.51
CA TYR A 33 14.07 2.10 -13.72
C TYR A 33 15.14 1.33 -14.51
N GLU A 34 14.78 0.20 -15.12
CA GLU A 34 15.70 -0.63 -15.90
C GLU A 34 16.28 0.08 -17.12
N THR A 35 15.44 0.79 -17.89
CA THR A 35 15.87 1.38 -19.17
C THR A 35 16.51 2.75 -18.99
N ASP A 36 16.00 3.56 -18.08
CA ASP A 36 16.29 4.99 -18.06
C ASP A 36 17.12 5.41 -16.84
N LEU A 37 16.97 4.74 -15.70
CA LEU A 37 17.57 5.19 -14.44
C LEU A 37 18.75 4.33 -13.96
N ARG A 38 18.68 3.01 -14.08
CA ARG A 38 19.61 2.05 -13.46
C ARG A 38 21.08 2.32 -13.83
N GLN A 39 21.35 2.60 -15.11
CA GLN A 39 22.72 2.91 -15.55
C GLN A 39 23.27 4.17 -14.88
N ASN A 40 22.40 5.15 -14.60
CA ASN A 40 22.80 6.37 -13.94
C ASN A 40 23.16 6.11 -12.45
N PHE A 41 22.35 5.33 -11.73
CA PHE A 41 22.67 4.88 -10.37
C PHE A 41 24.03 4.18 -10.31
N LEU A 42 24.28 3.23 -11.23
CA LEU A 42 25.54 2.49 -11.31
C LEU A 42 26.75 3.41 -11.59
N GLN A 43 26.59 4.40 -12.48
CA GLN A 43 27.64 5.38 -12.79
C GLN A 43 28.01 6.26 -11.59
N HIS A 44 27.06 6.47 -10.66
CA HIS A 44 27.26 7.21 -9.43
C HIS A 44 27.68 6.33 -8.24
N GLY A 45 28.03 5.07 -8.51
CA GLY A 45 28.55 4.14 -7.53
C GLY A 45 27.51 3.52 -6.63
N ILE A 46 26.21 3.70 -6.92
CA ILE A 46 25.11 3.02 -6.22
C ILE A 46 24.87 1.70 -6.92
N LYS A 47 25.14 0.59 -6.22
CA LYS A 47 24.95 -0.75 -6.75
C LYS A 47 23.52 -1.22 -6.54
N ASP A 48 23.10 -2.23 -7.29
CA ASP A 48 21.77 -2.81 -7.13
C ASP A 48 21.57 -3.33 -5.70
N GLU A 49 22.60 -3.94 -5.09
CA GLU A 49 22.53 -4.48 -3.73
C GLU A 49 22.39 -3.39 -2.65
N ASP A 50 22.81 -2.15 -2.95
CA ASP A 50 22.61 -1.02 -2.04
C ASP A 50 21.13 -0.62 -1.95
N ILE A 51 20.31 -1.01 -2.93
CA ILE A 51 18.87 -0.72 -2.97
C ILE A 51 18.07 -1.99 -2.69
N PHE A 52 18.31 -3.05 -3.48
CA PHE A 52 17.48 -4.24 -3.51
C PHE A 52 18.02 -5.41 -2.68
N LEU A 53 19.15 -5.23 -1.98
CA LEU A 53 19.86 -6.28 -1.21
C LEU A 53 20.40 -7.46 -2.07
N THR A 54 20.09 -7.47 -3.36
CA THR A 54 20.47 -8.46 -4.37
C THR A 54 20.58 -7.78 -5.74
N GLU A 55 21.07 -8.49 -6.74
CA GLU A 55 21.13 -8.00 -8.13
C GLU A 55 19.71 -7.64 -8.63
N TYR A 56 19.60 -6.55 -9.41
CA TYR A 56 18.30 -6.06 -9.87
C TYR A 56 17.50 -7.11 -10.64
N GLU A 57 18.15 -7.90 -11.49
CA GLU A 57 17.48 -8.95 -12.27
C GLU A 57 16.86 -10.02 -11.37
N VAL A 58 17.55 -10.36 -10.27
CA VAL A 58 17.06 -11.32 -9.28
C VAL A 58 15.87 -10.72 -8.52
N PHE A 59 15.99 -9.46 -8.07
CA PHE A 59 14.90 -8.76 -7.40
C PHE A 59 13.65 -8.68 -8.29
N LYS A 60 13.80 -8.20 -9.53
CA LYS A 60 12.72 -8.10 -10.52
C LYS A 60 12.07 -9.45 -10.80
N ALA A 61 12.87 -10.51 -11.00
CA ALA A 61 12.33 -11.85 -11.20
C ALA A 61 11.48 -12.30 -10.01
N LYS A 62 11.95 -12.04 -8.77
CA LYS A 62 11.25 -12.41 -7.54
C LYS A 62 10.00 -11.58 -7.28
N VAL A 63 9.99 -10.31 -7.67
CA VAL A 63 8.78 -9.47 -7.68
C VAL A 63 7.69 -10.08 -8.56
N PHE A 64 8.02 -10.51 -9.77
CA PHE A 64 7.04 -11.13 -10.68
C PHE A 64 6.65 -12.55 -10.25
N GLU A 65 7.57 -13.33 -9.68
CA GLU A 65 7.27 -14.62 -9.05
C GLU A 65 6.27 -14.44 -7.89
N TYR A 66 6.47 -13.41 -7.06
CA TYR A 66 5.54 -13.07 -5.98
C TYR A 66 4.18 -12.64 -6.50
N ARG A 67 4.11 -11.80 -7.55
CA ARG A 67 2.85 -11.42 -8.21
C ARG A 67 2.08 -12.65 -8.66
N ASP A 68 2.75 -13.56 -9.37
CA ASP A 68 2.12 -14.73 -9.95
C ASP A 68 1.63 -15.67 -8.84
N TRP A 69 2.44 -15.87 -7.79
CA TRP A 69 2.05 -16.59 -6.58
C TRP A 69 0.81 -15.96 -5.91
N LEU A 70 0.80 -14.64 -5.71
CA LEU A 70 -0.31 -13.90 -5.13
C LEU A 70 -1.59 -14.11 -5.94
N PHE A 71 -1.51 -14.00 -7.26
CA PHE A 71 -2.68 -14.16 -8.13
C PHE A 71 -3.19 -15.60 -8.15
N THR A 72 -2.36 -16.61 -7.83
CA THR A 72 -2.84 -18.00 -7.69
C THR A 72 -3.82 -18.17 -6.52
N LYS A 73 -3.78 -17.28 -5.52
CA LYS A 73 -4.65 -17.31 -4.33
C LYS A 73 -6.11 -16.97 -4.64
N TYR A 74 -6.39 -16.40 -5.80
CA TYR A 74 -7.74 -15.95 -6.19
C TYR A 74 -8.31 -16.80 -7.32
N GLU A 75 -9.65 -16.82 -7.41
CA GLU A 75 -10.31 -17.39 -8.58
C GLU A 75 -10.02 -16.58 -9.84
N ARG A 76 -9.62 -17.28 -10.91
CA ARG A 76 -9.31 -16.63 -12.21
C ARG A 76 -10.56 -16.03 -12.83
N THR A 77 -11.69 -16.72 -12.71
CA THR A 77 -12.99 -16.23 -13.15
C THR A 77 -13.42 -15.11 -12.22
N GLY A 78 -13.67 -13.92 -12.78
CA GLY A 78 -14.11 -12.78 -12.00
C GLY A 78 -13.01 -12.13 -11.15
N PHE A 79 -11.72 -12.29 -11.47
CA PHE A 79 -10.62 -11.66 -10.72
C PHE A 79 -10.77 -10.13 -10.56
N ALA A 80 -11.24 -9.45 -11.61
CA ALA A 80 -11.60 -8.03 -11.58
C ALA A 80 -12.72 -7.66 -10.58
N SER A 81 -13.53 -8.61 -10.11
CA SER A 81 -14.61 -8.34 -9.14
C SER A 81 -14.08 -7.94 -7.76
N ASN A 82 -12.81 -8.26 -7.48
CA ASN A 82 -12.12 -7.84 -6.26
C ASN A 82 -11.70 -6.37 -6.30
N PHE A 83 -11.71 -5.73 -7.47
CA PHE A 83 -11.24 -4.34 -7.57
C PHE A 83 -12.27 -3.41 -6.96
N LYS A 84 -11.77 -2.44 -6.20
CA LYS A 84 -12.51 -1.34 -5.59
C LYS A 84 -11.75 -0.05 -5.81
N PHE A 85 -12.42 1.09 -5.72
CA PHE A 85 -11.72 2.37 -5.74
C PHE A 85 -10.98 2.54 -4.41
N CYS A 86 -9.66 2.38 -4.45
CA CYS A 86 -8.77 2.47 -3.30
C CYS A 86 -8.07 3.83 -3.29
N HIS A 87 -7.70 4.30 -2.11
CA HIS A 87 -6.92 5.53 -1.96
C HIS A 87 -5.45 5.29 -2.35
N ASN A 88 -4.91 4.13 -1.96
CA ASN A 88 -3.54 3.67 -2.19
C ASN A 88 -2.44 4.45 -1.46
N ASP A 89 -2.71 5.65 -0.91
CA ASP A 89 -1.75 6.41 -0.10
C ASP A 89 -2.31 6.96 1.23
N THR A 90 -2.69 6.06 2.13
CA THR A 90 -3.32 6.39 3.42
C THR A 90 -2.31 6.68 4.54
N GLN A 91 -1.26 7.43 4.22
CA GLN A 91 -0.30 7.96 5.19
C GLN A 91 -0.95 9.00 6.12
N TYR A 92 -0.32 9.26 7.26
CA TYR A 92 -0.89 10.16 8.28
C TYR A 92 -1.05 11.61 7.80
N GLY A 93 -0.28 12.05 6.80
CA GLY A 93 -0.47 13.36 6.16
C GLY A 93 -1.81 13.50 5.41
N ASN A 94 -2.36 12.38 4.93
CA ASN A 94 -3.58 12.33 4.12
C ASN A 94 -4.84 12.02 4.96
N LEU A 95 -4.70 11.97 6.29
CA LEU A 95 -5.76 11.66 7.23
C LEU A 95 -6.01 12.87 8.14
N LEU A 96 -7.00 13.69 7.77
CA LEU A 96 -7.35 14.90 8.49
C LEU A 96 -8.48 14.67 9.47
N LEU A 97 -8.45 15.38 10.59
CA LEU A 97 -9.55 15.45 11.54
C LEU A 97 -10.13 16.86 11.53
N HIS A 98 -11.44 16.96 11.27
CA HIS A 98 -12.12 18.27 11.23
C HIS A 98 -12.23 18.95 12.59
N GLU A 99 -12.06 18.19 13.68
CA GLU A 99 -12.07 18.71 15.04
C GLU A 99 -10.92 18.11 15.83
N SER A 100 -10.27 18.93 16.65
CA SER A 100 -9.34 18.44 17.66
C SER A 100 -10.06 17.48 18.61
N PHE A 101 -9.37 16.43 19.02
CA PHE A 101 -9.86 15.47 20.00
C PHE A 101 -8.80 15.26 21.08
N ASN A 102 -9.23 14.85 22.27
CA ASN A 102 -8.30 14.34 23.26
C ASN A 102 -8.09 12.84 22.97
N PRO A 103 -6.84 12.37 22.76
CA PRO A 103 -6.57 10.95 22.55
C PRO A 103 -7.15 10.05 23.65
N GLY A 104 -7.21 10.54 24.90
CA GLY A 104 -7.84 9.83 26.02
C GLY A 104 -9.34 9.55 25.86
N ASP A 105 -10.03 10.27 24.96
CA ASP A 105 -11.45 10.04 24.65
C ASP A 105 -11.65 8.84 23.71
N ILE A 106 -10.60 8.45 22.98
CA ILE A 106 -10.60 7.33 22.03
C ILE A 106 -9.93 6.10 22.64
N ILE A 107 -8.89 6.30 23.46
CA ILE A 107 -8.17 5.22 24.15
C ILE A 107 -9.09 4.62 25.22
N VAL A 108 -9.74 3.51 24.87
CA VAL A 108 -10.51 2.72 25.82
C VAL A 108 -9.51 2.05 26.77
N GLY A 109 -9.45 2.50 28.02
CA GLY A 109 -8.50 1.99 29.01
C GLY A 109 -8.50 0.46 29.13
N GLU A 110 -7.33 -0.10 29.45
CA GLU A 110 -7.04 -1.55 29.56
C GLU A 110 -7.90 -2.33 30.60
N GLY A 111 -8.83 -1.66 31.26
CA GLY A 111 -9.70 -2.26 32.27
C GLY A 111 -10.94 -2.93 31.69
N THR A 112 -11.00 -4.25 31.81
CA THR A 112 -12.21 -5.09 31.88
C THR A 112 -13.09 -5.20 30.63
N SER A 113 -12.66 -5.99 29.66
CA SER A 113 -13.58 -6.64 28.72
C SER A 113 -12.82 -7.64 27.84
N THR A 114 -12.92 -8.92 28.16
CA THR A 114 -12.46 -10.06 27.35
C THR A 114 -13.40 -10.33 26.15
N GLY A 115 -14.05 -9.28 25.64
CA GLY A 115 -15.11 -9.37 24.65
C GLY A 115 -14.93 -8.29 23.59
N VAL A 116 -15.17 -8.69 22.36
CA VAL A 116 -15.02 -7.86 21.17
C VAL A 116 -16.00 -6.68 21.24
N LYS A 117 -15.48 -5.46 21.35
CA LYS A 117 -16.29 -4.24 21.52
C LYS A 117 -16.96 -3.80 20.21
N ASN A 118 -18.09 -3.12 20.35
CA ASN A 118 -18.76 -2.41 19.25
C ASN A 118 -17.79 -1.38 18.64
N THR A 119 -17.69 -1.37 17.31
CA THR A 119 -16.69 -0.61 16.53
C THR A 119 -17.14 0.77 16.10
N SER A 120 -18.41 1.15 16.31
CA SER A 120 -18.91 2.47 15.92
C SER A 120 -18.57 3.52 16.98
N ASN A 121 -17.60 4.39 16.66
CA ASN A 121 -17.24 5.51 17.50
C ASN A 121 -17.93 6.78 16.98
N LYS A 122 -18.48 7.60 17.89
CA LYS A 122 -19.17 8.86 17.53
C LYS A 122 -18.28 9.85 16.76
N ARG A 123 -16.97 9.62 16.74
CA ARG A 123 -15.97 10.49 16.13
C ARG A 123 -15.45 9.98 14.78
N ASP A 124 -15.83 8.77 14.34
CA ASP A 124 -15.37 8.20 13.07
C ASP A 124 -15.75 9.09 11.87
N THR A 125 -16.86 9.82 11.97
CA THR A 125 -17.30 10.80 10.96
C THR A 125 -16.47 12.08 10.91
N SER A 126 -15.52 12.27 11.84
CA SER A 126 -14.65 13.45 11.89
C SER A 126 -13.37 13.26 11.06
N LEU A 127 -13.08 12.02 10.66
CA LEU A 127 -11.95 11.65 9.84
C LEU A 127 -12.27 11.88 8.37
N VAL A 128 -11.44 12.65 7.68
CA VAL A 128 -11.51 12.86 6.24
C VAL A 128 -10.20 12.46 5.60
N VAL A 129 -10.34 11.71 4.51
CA VAL A 129 -9.23 11.30 3.66
C VAL A 129 -9.12 12.31 2.53
N ILE A 130 -7.91 12.83 2.32
CA ILE A 130 -7.58 13.79 1.26
C ILE A 130 -6.49 13.21 0.36
N ASP A 131 -6.24 13.90 -0.75
CA ASP A 131 -5.14 13.61 -1.68
C ASP A 131 -5.23 12.25 -2.40
N PHE A 132 -6.12 12.20 -3.39
CA PHE A 132 -6.41 10.99 -4.18
C PHE A 132 -5.47 10.79 -5.38
N GLU A 133 -4.25 11.32 -5.34
CA GLU A 133 -3.35 11.29 -6.51
C GLU A 133 -2.98 9.87 -6.97
N TYR A 134 -2.86 8.94 -6.02
CA TYR A 134 -2.65 7.51 -6.30
C TYR A 134 -3.95 6.71 -6.35
N GLY A 135 -5.10 7.37 -6.25
CA GLY A 135 -6.40 6.73 -6.15
C GLY A 135 -6.79 5.96 -7.41
N GLY A 136 -7.39 4.78 -7.24
CA GLY A 136 -7.94 4.02 -8.36
C GLY A 136 -8.23 2.56 -8.10
N ALA A 137 -8.54 1.82 -9.17
CA ALA A 137 -8.99 0.42 -9.09
C ALA A 137 -7.89 -0.52 -8.60
N ASN A 138 -8.03 -0.96 -7.36
CA ASN A 138 -7.07 -1.84 -6.69
C ASN A 138 -7.78 -2.79 -5.71
N PHE A 139 -7.02 -3.66 -5.03
CA PHE A 139 -7.56 -4.53 -3.98
C PHE A 139 -7.70 -3.78 -2.66
N PRO A 140 -8.83 -3.93 -1.94
CA PRO A 140 -8.98 -3.40 -0.58
C PRO A 140 -7.86 -3.81 0.38
N ALA A 141 -7.37 -5.03 0.26
CA ALA A 141 -6.26 -5.53 1.06
C ALA A 141 -4.96 -4.75 0.81
N PHE A 142 -4.71 -4.29 -0.43
CA PHE A 142 -3.58 -3.40 -0.70
C PHE A 142 -3.72 -2.08 0.07
N ASP A 143 -4.89 -1.45 0.05
CA ASP A 143 -5.11 -0.16 0.72
C ASP A 143 -5.03 -0.27 2.25
N LEU A 144 -5.55 -1.37 2.82
CA LEU A 144 -5.43 -1.68 4.25
C LEU A 144 -3.97 -1.90 4.66
N VAL A 145 -3.21 -2.67 3.87
CA VAL A 145 -1.81 -2.96 4.18
C VAL A 145 -0.92 -1.75 3.93
N ASN A 146 -1.28 -0.90 2.97
CA ASN A 146 -0.66 0.40 2.81
C ASN A 146 -0.77 1.19 4.11
N HIS A 147 -1.97 1.31 4.65
CA HIS A 147 -2.18 1.99 5.93
C HIS A 147 -1.37 1.38 7.08
N PHE A 148 -1.36 0.05 7.20
CA PHE A 148 -0.54 -0.63 8.21
C PHE A 148 0.95 -0.36 8.03
N SER A 149 1.42 -0.27 6.79
CA SER A 149 2.82 -0.03 6.48
C SER A 149 3.27 1.36 6.92
N GLU A 150 2.38 2.35 6.87
CA GLU A 150 2.65 3.73 7.27
C GLU A 150 2.83 3.89 8.80
N TRP A 151 2.43 2.89 9.61
CA TRP A 151 2.71 2.91 11.05
C TRP A 151 4.21 2.77 11.36
N MET A 152 4.98 2.16 10.45
CA MET A 152 6.42 2.00 10.59
C MET A 152 7.19 3.30 10.33
N ALA A 153 6.60 4.26 9.61
CA ALA A 153 7.29 5.46 9.16
C ALA A 153 7.25 6.58 10.21
N ASN A 154 8.31 7.39 10.22
CA ASN A 154 8.33 8.70 10.87
C ASN A 154 9.05 9.70 9.96
N TYR A 155 8.35 10.23 8.96
CA TYR A 155 8.93 11.15 7.98
C TYR A 155 9.45 12.47 8.59
N HIS A 156 9.09 12.79 9.83
CA HIS A 156 9.54 13.98 10.57
C HIS A 156 10.80 13.72 11.40
N ASP A 157 11.35 12.50 11.39
CA ASP A 157 12.61 12.20 12.07
C ASP A 157 13.75 13.01 11.44
N PRO A 158 14.46 13.85 12.22
CA PRO A 158 15.45 14.79 11.68
C PRO A 158 16.71 14.09 11.15
N GLU A 159 16.96 12.83 11.52
CA GLU A 159 18.15 12.08 11.08
C GLU A 159 17.80 10.92 10.14
N LYS A 160 16.64 10.30 10.35
CA LYS A 160 16.25 9.03 9.74
C LYS A 160 14.80 9.05 9.23
N SER A 161 14.39 10.14 8.59
CA SER A 161 13.06 10.26 7.97
C SER A 161 12.69 9.12 7.02
N TYR A 162 13.69 8.46 6.41
CA TYR A 162 13.54 7.32 5.51
C TYR A 162 13.38 5.95 6.21
N PHE A 163 13.65 5.86 7.51
CA PHE A 163 13.72 4.59 8.23
C PHE A 163 12.31 4.07 8.55
N LEU A 164 12.11 2.76 8.36
CA LEU A 164 10.86 2.08 8.67
C LEU A 164 11.08 1.19 9.88
N ASP A 165 10.47 1.49 11.01
CA ASP A 165 10.61 0.70 12.23
C ASP A 165 9.61 -0.46 12.25
N GLU A 166 10.08 -1.68 11.99
CA GLU A 166 9.23 -2.89 11.98
C GLU A 166 8.55 -3.17 13.32
N SER A 167 9.08 -2.66 14.44
CA SER A 167 8.45 -2.82 15.75
C SER A 167 7.16 -2.01 15.91
N ARG A 168 6.93 -1.03 15.03
CA ARG A 168 5.73 -0.21 14.98
C ARG A 168 4.68 -0.73 14.00
N TYR A 169 4.98 -1.77 13.22
CA TYR A 169 3.95 -2.41 12.39
C TYR A 169 2.84 -2.95 13.31
N PRO A 170 1.55 -2.74 12.99
CA PRO A 170 0.46 -3.11 13.89
C PRO A 170 0.49 -4.60 14.21
N THR A 171 0.34 -4.93 15.49
CA THR A 171 0.21 -6.32 15.95
C THR A 171 -0.99 -7.00 15.29
N LYS A 172 -1.00 -8.35 15.29
CA LYS A 172 -2.15 -9.11 14.76
C LYS A 172 -3.48 -8.66 15.37
N LEU A 173 -3.51 -8.33 16.66
CA LEU A 173 -4.71 -7.84 17.34
C LEU A 173 -5.14 -6.46 16.83
N GLU A 174 -4.21 -5.54 16.62
CA GLU A 174 -4.50 -4.20 16.09
C GLU A 174 -4.99 -4.26 14.64
N GLN A 175 -4.37 -5.11 13.81
CA GLN A 175 -4.84 -5.36 12.44
C GLN A 175 -6.27 -5.93 12.45
N LEU A 176 -6.55 -6.93 13.28
CA LEU A 176 -7.88 -7.52 13.42
C LEU A 176 -8.92 -6.50 13.92
N ASN A 177 -8.54 -5.58 14.81
CA ASN A 177 -9.44 -4.52 15.26
C ASN A 177 -9.86 -3.60 14.11
N LEU A 178 -8.91 -3.15 13.28
CA LEU A 178 -9.24 -2.33 12.10
C LEU A 178 -10.05 -3.11 11.07
N ILE A 179 -9.64 -4.35 10.76
CA ILE A 179 -10.33 -5.21 9.78
C ILE A 179 -11.76 -5.49 10.25
N LYS A 180 -11.97 -5.75 11.55
CA LYS A 180 -13.30 -5.93 12.12
C LYS A 180 -14.17 -4.70 11.89
N ALA A 181 -13.69 -3.51 12.24
CA ALA A 181 -14.43 -2.27 12.00
C ALA A 181 -14.76 -2.08 10.51
N TYR A 182 -13.80 -2.39 9.63
CA TYR A 182 -13.95 -2.32 8.18
C TYR A 182 -14.97 -3.33 7.62
N ILE A 183 -15.02 -4.56 8.14
CA ILE A 183 -15.97 -5.61 7.71
C ILE A 183 -17.38 -5.31 8.24
N GLU A 184 -17.50 -4.96 9.52
CA GLU A 184 -18.80 -4.68 10.15
C GLU A 184 -19.48 -3.44 9.57
N TYR A 185 -18.69 -2.43 9.20
CA TYR A 185 -19.19 -1.26 8.53
C TYR A 185 -19.66 -1.65 7.11
N ASP A 186 -20.97 -1.53 6.87
CA ASP A 186 -21.61 -1.89 5.59
C ASP A 186 -21.17 -3.29 5.10
N PHE A 187 -21.51 -4.30 5.90
CA PHE A 187 -21.11 -5.68 5.64
C PHE A 187 -21.61 -6.18 4.28
N GLN A 188 -20.68 -6.73 3.49
CA GLN A 188 -20.92 -7.29 2.15
C GLN A 188 -20.24 -8.64 2.06
N TYR A 189 -20.96 -9.65 1.55
CA TYR A 189 -20.44 -11.00 1.35
C TYR A 189 -20.68 -11.46 -0.10
N PRO A 190 -19.69 -12.11 -0.75
CA PRO A 190 -18.30 -12.24 -0.31
C PRO A 190 -17.53 -10.91 -0.48
N SER A 191 -16.54 -10.62 0.38
CA SER A 191 -15.68 -9.43 0.21
C SER A 191 -14.69 -9.55 -0.96
N SER A 192 -14.29 -10.77 -1.32
CA SER A 192 -13.35 -11.12 -2.38
C SER A 192 -13.60 -12.56 -2.86
N ASN A 193 -13.02 -12.92 -4.00
CA ASN A 193 -13.00 -14.28 -4.54
C ASN A 193 -11.72 -15.06 -4.16
N LEU A 194 -11.10 -14.71 -3.02
CA LEU A 194 -9.98 -15.47 -2.47
C LEU A 194 -10.39 -16.95 -2.34
N LYS A 195 -9.51 -17.85 -2.79
CA LYS A 195 -9.71 -19.28 -2.64
C LYS A 195 -9.62 -19.67 -1.18
N VAL A 196 -10.66 -20.34 -0.72
CA VAL A 196 -10.75 -20.92 0.61
C VAL A 196 -11.01 -22.41 0.47
N ASP A 197 -10.54 -23.21 1.42
CA ASP A 197 -10.73 -24.66 1.38
C ASP A 197 -12.18 -25.07 1.67
N SER A 198 -12.89 -24.29 2.48
CA SER A 198 -14.31 -24.46 2.78
C SER A 198 -15.04 -23.13 2.72
N GLU A 199 -15.96 -22.99 1.77
CA GLU A 199 -16.88 -21.85 1.78
C GLU A 199 -18.01 -22.07 2.80
N PRO A 200 -18.38 -21.05 3.59
CA PRO A 200 -19.46 -21.17 4.54
C PRO A 200 -20.80 -21.36 3.81
N ASP A 201 -21.57 -22.37 4.22
CA ASP A 201 -22.94 -22.54 3.77
C ASP A 201 -23.81 -21.44 4.39
N ILE A 202 -24.09 -20.40 3.60
CA ILE A 202 -24.85 -19.21 4.02
C ILE A 202 -26.26 -19.53 4.57
N THR A 203 -26.78 -20.74 4.33
CA THR A 203 -28.09 -21.17 4.87
C THR A 203 -27.99 -21.76 6.27
N LYS A 204 -26.77 -22.08 6.73
CA LYS A 204 -26.49 -22.75 8.01
C LYS A 204 -25.70 -21.91 8.99
N VAL A 205 -24.89 -20.97 8.52
CA VAL A 205 -24.09 -20.10 9.39
C VAL A 205 -24.87 -18.87 9.83
N THR A 206 -24.59 -18.41 11.03
CA THR A 206 -25.10 -17.14 11.55
C THR A 206 -24.39 -15.94 10.90
N PRO A 207 -25.00 -14.75 10.89
CA PRO A 207 -24.32 -13.54 10.41
C PRO A 207 -23.00 -13.24 11.14
N ALA A 208 -22.91 -13.57 12.43
CA ALA A 208 -21.71 -13.36 13.22
C ALA A 208 -20.55 -14.28 12.78
N GLU A 209 -20.84 -15.55 12.53
CA GLU A 209 -19.86 -16.51 12.00
C GLU A 209 -19.39 -16.10 10.59
N LEU A 210 -20.31 -15.59 9.75
CA LEU A 210 -19.96 -15.11 8.42
C LEU A 210 -19.07 -13.85 8.47
N ILE A 211 -19.34 -12.93 9.39
CA ILE A 211 -18.49 -11.76 9.65
C ILE A 211 -17.10 -12.20 10.14
N GLU A 212 -17.03 -13.14 11.09
CA GLU A 212 -15.76 -13.66 11.59
C GLU A 212 -14.94 -14.33 10.48
N PHE A 213 -15.59 -15.10 9.62
CA PHE A 213 -14.97 -15.70 8.43
C PHE A 213 -14.38 -14.63 7.51
N GLU A 214 -15.12 -13.57 7.19
CA GLU A 214 -14.65 -12.49 6.32
C GLU A 214 -13.52 -11.65 6.97
N ILE A 215 -13.53 -11.49 8.29
CA ILE A 215 -12.43 -10.84 9.04
C ILE A 215 -11.14 -11.64 8.88
N LYS A 216 -11.19 -12.96 9.11
CA LYS A 216 -10.03 -13.85 8.95
C LYS A 216 -9.55 -13.86 7.50
N LYS A 217 -10.48 -13.91 6.54
CA LYS A 217 -10.19 -13.89 5.10
C LYS A 217 -9.46 -12.61 4.69
N ILE A 218 -9.96 -11.43 5.06
CA ILE A 218 -9.29 -10.16 4.74
C ILE A 218 -7.94 -10.04 5.44
N TYR A 219 -7.79 -10.56 6.66
CA TYR A 219 -6.49 -10.60 7.33
C TYR A 219 -5.47 -11.42 6.53
N ASP A 220 -5.85 -12.59 6.04
CA ASP A 220 -4.98 -13.42 5.20
C ASP A 220 -4.64 -12.71 3.88
N GLU A 221 -5.61 -12.04 3.24
CA GLU A 221 -5.35 -11.18 2.07
C GLU A 221 -4.34 -10.07 2.40
N CYS A 222 -4.45 -9.42 3.57
CA CYS A 222 -3.51 -8.39 3.99
C CYS A 222 -2.07 -8.94 4.09
N VAL A 223 -1.90 -10.14 4.65
CA VAL A 223 -0.59 -10.81 4.67
C VAL A 223 -0.08 -11.06 3.25
N PHE A 224 -0.93 -11.54 2.34
CA PHE A 224 -0.53 -11.82 0.95
C PHE A 224 -0.25 -10.56 0.11
N TRP A 225 -0.87 -9.43 0.41
CA TRP A 225 -0.68 -8.19 -0.36
C TRP A 225 0.51 -7.35 0.10
N ARG A 226 1.07 -7.63 1.27
CA ARG A 226 2.06 -6.77 1.93
C ARG A 226 3.31 -6.51 1.11
N ALA A 227 3.94 -7.52 0.52
CA ALA A 227 5.13 -7.28 -0.28
C ALA A 227 4.81 -6.43 -1.53
N SER A 228 3.59 -6.50 -2.06
CA SER A 228 3.18 -5.68 -3.21
C SER A 228 3.20 -4.19 -2.86
N VAL A 229 2.74 -3.82 -1.65
CA VAL A 229 2.81 -2.44 -1.13
C VAL A 229 4.27 -2.00 -1.00
N GLN A 230 5.13 -2.85 -0.46
CA GLN A 230 6.54 -2.51 -0.28
C GLN A 230 7.24 -2.32 -1.63
N VAL A 231 7.00 -3.21 -2.60
CA VAL A 231 7.56 -3.09 -3.96
C VAL A 231 7.05 -1.82 -4.64
N TYR A 232 5.76 -1.51 -4.50
CA TYR A 232 5.16 -0.30 -5.07
C TYR A 232 5.92 0.96 -4.64
N TRP A 233 6.07 1.16 -3.33
CA TRP A 233 6.76 2.34 -2.79
C TRP A 233 8.28 2.29 -2.93
N CYS A 234 8.87 1.09 -2.97
CA CYS A 234 10.29 0.91 -3.27
C CYS A 234 10.62 1.50 -4.63
N ILE A 235 9.90 1.09 -5.68
CA ILE A 235 10.19 1.56 -7.03
C ILE A 235 9.76 3.01 -7.20
N TRP A 236 8.62 3.42 -6.64
CA TRP A 236 8.20 4.83 -6.65
C TRP A 236 9.32 5.76 -6.11
N GLY A 237 9.96 5.40 -4.98
CA GLY A 237 11.03 6.20 -4.40
C GLY A 237 12.24 6.36 -5.35
N LEU A 238 12.54 5.33 -6.14
CA LEU A 238 13.61 5.39 -7.16
C LEU A 238 13.23 6.26 -8.36
N ILE A 239 11.94 6.34 -8.71
CA ILE A 239 11.47 7.23 -9.77
C ILE A 239 11.52 8.69 -9.31
N GLN A 240 11.17 8.98 -8.05
CA GLN A 240 11.18 10.34 -7.52
C GLN A 240 12.60 10.92 -7.38
N ASN A 241 13.57 10.10 -7.00
CA ASN A 241 14.95 10.53 -6.81
C ASN A 241 15.94 9.69 -7.62
N GLY A 242 15.63 9.48 -8.90
CA GLY A 242 16.67 9.16 -9.86
C GLY A 242 17.82 10.16 -9.69
N PRO A 243 19.10 9.76 -9.74
CA PRO A 243 20.21 10.55 -9.20
C PRO A 243 20.47 11.91 -9.89
N PHE A 244 19.67 12.29 -10.88
CA PHE A 244 19.66 13.62 -11.47
C PHE A 244 18.22 13.99 -11.77
N LYS A 245 17.78 15.19 -11.34
CA LYS A 245 16.51 15.82 -11.72
C LYS A 245 16.39 15.86 -13.24
N GLN A 246 15.95 14.77 -13.86
CA GLN A 246 15.51 14.77 -15.24
C GLN A 246 14.02 15.07 -15.17
N LYS A 247 13.69 16.35 -14.94
CA LYS A 247 12.32 16.89 -14.94
C LYS A 247 11.49 16.33 -16.12
N ASP A 248 12.17 16.09 -17.25
CA ASP A 248 11.57 15.57 -18.48
C ASP A 248 10.91 14.19 -18.36
N ILE A 249 11.42 13.23 -17.57
CA ILE A 249 10.86 11.86 -17.57
C ILE A 249 9.54 11.81 -16.79
N VAL A 250 9.49 12.45 -15.62
CA VAL A 250 8.30 12.45 -14.76
C VAL A 250 7.16 13.25 -15.40
N GLU A 251 7.46 14.40 -16.02
CA GLU A 251 6.50 15.23 -16.75
C GLU A 251 5.95 14.53 -18.03
N GLN A 252 6.79 13.80 -18.78
CA GLN A 252 6.36 13.09 -19.99
C GLN A 252 5.46 11.88 -19.74
N LEU A 253 5.43 11.37 -18.49
CA LEU A 253 4.62 10.21 -18.11
C LEU A 253 3.20 10.59 -17.67
N GLY A 254 2.87 11.88 -17.66
CA GLY A 254 1.54 12.40 -17.34
C GLY A 254 0.70 12.76 -18.56
N ALA A 255 -0.57 12.36 -18.54
CA ALA A 255 -1.61 12.79 -19.47
C ALA A 255 -2.51 13.82 -18.77
N THR A 256 -2.60 15.02 -19.32
CA THR A 256 -3.51 16.06 -18.82
C THR A 256 -4.81 16.03 -19.62
N SER A 257 -5.94 15.87 -18.93
CA SER A 257 -7.28 15.99 -19.50
C SER A 257 -8.13 16.97 -18.70
N LEU A 258 -9.03 17.67 -19.37
CA LEU A 258 -9.98 18.57 -18.71
C LEU A 258 -11.33 17.86 -18.60
N GLU A 259 -11.85 17.73 -17.38
CA GLU A 259 -13.20 17.21 -17.15
C GLU A 259 -14.08 18.24 -16.45
N ARG A 260 -15.36 18.28 -16.83
CA ARG A 260 -16.32 19.21 -16.25
C ARG A 260 -17.08 18.51 -15.11
N GLY A 261 -16.79 18.91 -13.87
CA GLY A 261 -17.52 18.43 -12.70
C GLY A 261 -18.67 19.36 -12.33
N VAL A 262 -19.21 19.17 -11.13
CA VAL A 262 -20.48 19.77 -10.68
C VAL A 262 -20.40 21.30 -10.60
N ASP A 263 -19.27 21.84 -10.15
CA ASP A 263 -19.07 23.29 -9.91
C ASP A 263 -17.93 23.92 -10.75
N GLY A 264 -17.33 23.18 -11.70
CA GLY A 264 -16.21 23.71 -12.48
C GLY A 264 -15.58 22.72 -13.45
N THR A 265 -14.59 23.19 -14.21
CA THR A 265 -13.72 22.35 -15.03
C THR A 265 -12.47 22.02 -14.23
N TYR A 266 -12.21 20.73 -14.03
CA TYR A 266 -11.06 20.20 -13.31
C TYR A 266 -10.02 19.74 -14.32
N THR A 267 -8.77 20.15 -14.10
CA THR A 267 -7.63 19.58 -14.81
C THR A 267 -7.28 18.26 -14.11
N ILE A 268 -7.54 17.16 -14.80
CA ILE A 268 -7.14 15.82 -14.38
C ILE A 268 -5.79 15.53 -15.00
N THR A 269 -4.74 15.61 -14.19
CA THR A 269 -3.42 15.12 -14.58
C THR A 269 -3.32 13.65 -14.15
N THR A 270 -3.32 12.73 -15.11
CA THR A 270 -3.04 11.31 -14.90
C THR A 270 -1.58 11.03 -15.23
N GLY A 271 -0.72 11.20 -14.24
CA GLY A 271 0.73 11.08 -14.31
C GLY A 271 1.30 11.08 -12.90
N LEU A 272 2.52 10.57 -12.73
CA LEU A 272 3.14 10.33 -11.41
C LEU A 272 3.36 11.58 -10.54
N THR A 273 2.98 12.75 -11.03
CA THR A 273 3.01 14.03 -10.33
C THR A 273 1.65 14.69 -10.49
N SER A 274 0.86 14.62 -9.43
CA SER A 274 -0.22 15.58 -9.29
C SER A 274 0.40 16.93 -8.86
N VAL A 275 0.09 17.98 -9.64
CA VAL A 275 0.21 19.41 -9.32
C VAL A 275 1.62 20.06 -9.36
N GLU A 276 1.87 20.80 -10.45
CA GLU A 276 2.48 22.13 -10.33
C GLU A 276 1.51 23.03 -9.55
N LEU A 277 1.94 23.54 -8.40
CA LEU A 277 1.29 24.70 -7.78
C LEU A 277 1.49 25.88 -8.73
N ASN A 278 0.38 26.49 -9.19
CA ASN A 278 0.43 27.81 -9.80
C ASN A 278 0.95 28.80 -8.73
N GLU A 279 2.26 29.00 -8.68
CA GLU A 279 2.89 30.10 -7.95
C GLU A 279 2.51 31.41 -8.65
N SER A 280 1.44 32.04 -8.17
CA SER A 280 1.34 33.49 -8.26
C SER A 280 2.42 34.07 -7.34
N THR A 281 3.59 34.36 -7.93
CA THR A 281 4.69 35.21 -7.45
C THR A 281 4.44 35.88 -6.09
N ILE A 282 4.87 35.23 -5.01
CA ILE A 282 5.44 35.90 -3.84
C ILE A 282 6.70 35.10 -3.51
N GLU A 283 7.85 35.71 -3.81
CA GLU A 283 9.18 35.23 -3.41
C GLU A 283 9.27 35.25 -1.88
N ASP A 284 8.89 34.14 -1.24
CA ASP A 284 9.41 33.78 0.07
C ASP A 284 10.12 32.43 -0.08
N GLU A 285 11.41 32.41 0.24
CA GLU A 285 12.26 31.20 0.29
C GLU A 285 11.66 30.17 1.26
N ILE A 286 10.74 29.34 0.79
CA ILE A 286 10.41 28.06 1.40
C ILE A 286 11.27 27.04 0.67
N THR A 287 12.40 26.68 1.26
CA THR A 287 13.17 25.51 0.85
C THR A 287 12.24 24.29 0.98
N SER A 288 11.77 23.73 -0.14
CA SER A 288 10.92 22.54 -0.14
C SER A 288 11.68 21.39 0.54
N ALA A 289 11.19 20.93 1.70
CA ALA A 289 11.80 19.86 2.50
C ALA A 289 12.01 18.53 1.73
N ASP A 290 11.34 18.35 0.58
CA ASP A 290 11.49 17.20 -0.30
C ASP A 290 12.89 17.01 -0.89
N ASP A 291 13.68 18.08 -1.03
CA ASP A 291 15.06 17.98 -1.56
C ASP A 291 16.04 17.34 -0.54
N GLU A 292 15.63 17.11 0.72
CA GLU A 292 16.45 16.51 1.79
C GLU A 292 16.11 15.02 2.06
N PHE A 293 15.00 14.49 1.53
CA PHE A 293 14.59 13.11 1.80
C PHE A 293 15.49 12.07 1.11
N ASN A 294 15.96 11.06 1.86
CA ASN A 294 16.83 10.03 1.31
C ASN A 294 16.03 8.87 0.71
N TYR A 295 15.52 9.10 -0.50
CA TYR A 295 14.76 8.13 -1.28
C TYR A 295 15.48 6.80 -1.55
N ILE A 296 16.81 6.80 -1.74
CA ILE A 296 17.58 5.56 -1.95
C ILE A 296 17.50 4.68 -0.72
N LYS A 297 17.73 5.24 0.46
CA LYS A 297 17.62 4.49 1.71
C LYS A 297 16.18 4.09 2.01
N TYR A 298 15.20 4.93 1.68
CA TYR A 298 13.79 4.59 1.78
C TYR A 298 13.44 3.37 0.92
N SER A 299 13.83 3.37 -0.35
CA SER A 299 13.67 2.23 -1.26
C SER A 299 14.36 0.98 -0.73
N GLN A 300 15.55 1.12 -0.12
CA GLN A 300 16.21 0.01 0.57
C GLN A 300 15.39 -0.55 1.74
N GLN A 301 14.79 0.30 2.57
CA GLN A 301 13.92 -0.18 3.67
C GLN A 301 12.69 -0.93 3.12
N LYS A 302 12.08 -0.45 2.04
CA LYS A 302 10.95 -1.11 1.39
C LYS A 302 11.37 -2.43 0.74
N ALA A 303 12.51 -2.48 0.04
CA ALA A 303 13.04 -3.72 -0.53
C ALA A 303 13.36 -4.76 0.56
N ALA A 304 13.92 -4.34 1.69
CA ALA A 304 14.20 -5.20 2.83
C ALA A 304 12.93 -5.87 3.40
N LEU A 305 11.82 -5.14 3.51
CA LEU A 305 10.53 -5.68 3.91
C LEU A 305 9.95 -6.63 2.85
N ALA A 306 10.01 -6.25 1.57
CA ALA A 306 9.54 -7.10 0.47
C ALA A 306 10.27 -8.46 0.45
N ILE A 307 11.60 -8.44 0.58
CA ILE A 307 12.41 -9.66 0.66
C ILE A 307 12.08 -10.49 1.90
N GLY A 308 11.83 -9.85 3.05
CA GLY A 308 11.37 -10.54 4.25
C GLY A 308 10.07 -11.33 4.01
N ASP A 309 9.11 -10.76 3.30
CA ASP A 309 7.87 -11.44 2.91
C ASP A 309 8.13 -12.54 1.87
N PHE A 310 9.01 -12.31 0.89
CA PHE A 310 9.38 -13.35 -0.07
C PHE A 310 9.99 -14.57 0.62
N ILE A 311 10.86 -14.36 1.60
CA ILE A 311 11.46 -15.42 2.42
C ILE A 311 10.38 -16.12 3.24
N SER A 312 9.50 -15.36 3.90
CA SER A 312 8.45 -15.91 4.77
C SER A 312 7.45 -16.78 4.01
N HIS A 313 7.22 -16.49 2.73
CA HIS A 313 6.39 -17.31 1.85
C HIS A 313 7.15 -18.40 1.08
N GLY A 314 8.44 -18.59 1.35
CA GLY A 314 9.26 -19.63 0.72
C GLY A 314 9.60 -19.36 -0.75
N LEU A 315 9.48 -18.11 -1.20
CA LEU A 315 9.76 -17.68 -2.57
C LEU A 315 11.20 -17.17 -2.74
N PHE A 316 11.92 -16.93 -1.64
CA PHE A 316 13.30 -16.46 -1.65
C PHE A 316 14.11 -17.13 -0.55
N ASP A 317 15.36 -17.51 -0.83
CA ASP A 317 16.26 -18.06 0.18
C ASP A 317 17.21 -16.96 0.68
N GLN A 318 17.19 -16.68 1.99
CA GLN A 318 18.06 -15.69 2.62
C GLN A 318 19.55 -15.99 2.37
N SER A 319 19.92 -17.26 2.20
CA SER A 319 21.30 -17.66 1.91
C SER A 319 21.82 -17.15 0.56
N SER A 320 20.91 -16.81 -0.36
CA SER A 320 21.26 -16.24 -1.67
C SER A 320 21.62 -14.74 -1.60
N LEU A 321 21.31 -14.06 -0.49
CA LEU A 321 21.74 -12.69 -0.28
C LEU A 321 23.23 -12.64 0.09
N SER A 322 23.91 -11.58 -0.33
CA SER A 322 25.27 -11.31 0.10
C SER A 322 25.33 -11.20 1.65
N PRO A 323 26.40 -11.69 2.31
CA PRO A 323 26.48 -11.70 3.78
C PRO A 323 26.27 -10.32 4.42
N GLN A 324 26.67 -9.26 3.72
CA GLN A 324 26.49 -7.88 4.14
C GLN A 324 25.04 -7.39 4.06
N CYS A 325 24.16 -8.02 3.26
CA CYS A 325 22.76 -7.62 3.14
C CYS A 325 21.82 -8.48 4.00
N GLN A 326 22.26 -9.65 4.47
CA GLN A 326 21.41 -10.57 5.25
C GLN A 326 20.86 -9.95 6.54
N HIS A 327 21.61 -9.05 7.18
CA HIS A 327 21.19 -8.36 8.40
C HIS A 327 20.25 -7.17 8.13
N LEU A 328 20.08 -6.76 6.87
CA LEU A 328 19.19 -5.68 6.48
C LEU A 328 17.76 -6.16 6.25
N VAL A 329 17.56 -7.47 6.05
CA VAL A 329 16.22 -8.07 5.87
C VAL A 329 15.35 -7.78 7.08
N LYS A 330 14.15 -7.27 6.83
CA LYS A 330 13.14 -6.99 7.85
C LYS A 330 12.04 -8.03 7.78
N THR A 331 11.75 -8.69 8.90
CA THR A 331 10.73 -9.74 8.96
C THR A 331 9.54 -9.29 9.78
N LEU A 332 8.35 -9.45 9.22
CA LEU A 332 7.07 -9.24 9.90
C LEU A 332 6.34 -10.58 10.02
N ASP A 333 5.40 -10.67 10.97
CA ASP A 333 4.56 -11.86 11.09
C ASP A 333 3.78 -12.11 9.79
N SER A 334 3.99 -13.31 9.24
CA SER A 334 3.36 -13.79 8.00
C SER A 334 2.43 -14.96 8.27
N SER A 335 2.09 -15.21 9.54
CA SER A 335 1.12 -16.22 9.94
C SER A 335 -0.27 -15.84 9.45
N VAL A 336 -0.86 -16.73 8.66
CA VAL A 336 -2.24 -16.67 8.21
C VAL A 336 -3.12 -17.54 9.11
N PHE A 337 -4.43 -17.35 9.08
CA PHE A 337 -5.36 -18.30 9.71
C PHE A 337 -5.34 -19.66 9.02
N GLY A 338 -4.90 -19.72 7.75
CA GLY A 338 -4.74 -20.97 7.01
C GLY A 338 -6.06 -21.42 6.39
N PRO A 339 -6.24 -22.73 6.09
CA PRO A 339 -7.55 -23.29 5.78
C PRO A 339 -8.54 -22.84 6.87
N LEU A 340 -9.49 -21.98 6.51
CA LEU A 340 -10.53 -21.54 7.44
C LEU A 340 -11.42 -22.75 7.74
N GLU A 341 -11.20 -23.41 8.89
CA GLU A 341 -12.04 -24.51 9.41
C GLU A 341 -13.42 -24.03 9.87
#